data_AF-A0A1B8TDP7-F1
#
_entry.id   AF-A0A1B8TDP7-F1
#
_cell.length_a   1.000
_cell.length_b   1.000
_cell.length_c   1.000
_cell.angle_alpha   90.00
_cell.angle_beta   90.00
_cell.angle_gamma   90.00
#
_symmetry.space_group_name_H-M   'P 1'
#
loop_
_entity.id
_entity.type
_entity.pdbx_description
1 polymer ?
#
loop_
_entity_poly.entity_id
_entity_poly.type
_entity_poly.pdbx_seq_one_letter_code
_entity_poly.pdbx_strand_id
1 'polypeptide(L)'
;MKNPSSVGGPVAEAVTRAGGAIAVAKACKKTRQAVDKWVQRNQLPRTEYTGETNYADCIADLAKARGELVDPSELRSSAAPGRSAA
;
A
#
# COMPACT_ATOMS: atom_id res chain seq x y z
N MET A 1 -21.74 3.17 8.78
CA MET A 1 -20.33 2.75 8.96
C MET A 1 -19.75 2.54 7.57
N LYS A 2 -18.67 3.23 7.18
CA LYS A 2 -18.24 3.31 5.77
C LYS A 2 -17.52 2.03 5.32
N ASN A 3 -18.24 1.16 4.63
CA ASN A 3 -17.70 0.31 3.57
C ASN A 3 -18.31 0.81 2.25
N PRO A 4 -17.59 0.75 1.12
CA PRO A 4 -17.61 -0.52 0.39
C PRO A 4 -16.22 -0.96 -0.11
N SER A 5 -15.96 -2.25 0.09
CA SER A 5 -15.05 -3.06 -0.71
C SER A 5 -15.43 -2.89 -2.19
N SER A 6 -14.73 -2.03 -2.95
CA SER A 6 -14.58 -2.14 -4.42
C SER A 6 -13.63 -1.14 -5.08
N VAL A 7 -12.79 -0.39 -4.34
CA VAL A 7 -11.61 0.27 -4.96
C VAL A 7 -10.50 -0.76 -5.11
N GLY A 8 -10.73 -1.72 -6.00
CA GLY A 8 -9.82 -2.83 -6.28
C GLY A 8 -8.59 -2.32 -7.01
N GLY A 9 -7.53 -2.06 -6.25
CA GLY A 9 -6.23 -1.74 -6.81
C GLY A 9 -5.11 -2.35 -5.97
N PRO A 10 -3.93 -2.60 -6.55
CA PRO A 10 -2.79 -3.24 -5.92
C PRO A 10 -2.44 -2.65 -4.54
N VAL A 11 -2.56 -1.32 -4.37
CA VAL A 11 -2.25 -0.67 -3.09
C VAL A 11 -3.32 -0.99 -2.04
N ALA A 12 -4.59 -0.97 -2.42
CA ALA A 12 -5.70 -1.30 -1.52
C ALA A 12 -5.62 -2.74 -1.03
N GLU A 13 -5.31 -3.66 -1.94
CA GLU A 13 -5.20 -5.08 -1.63
C GLU A 13 -3.99 -5.37 -0.73
N ALA A 14 -2.82 -4.83 -1.06
CA ALA A 14 -1.63 -4.97 -0.24
C ALA A 14 -1.82 -4.40 1.18
N VAL A 15 -2.44 -3.22 1.29
CA VAL A 15 -2.77 -2.61 2.60
C VAL A 15 -3.74 -3.49 3.38
N THR A 16 -4.71 -4.12 2.73
CA THR A 16 -5.68 -5.01 3.38
C THR A 16 -4.99 -6.26 3.93
N ARG A 17 -4.16 -6.92 3.11
CA ARG A 17 -3.36 -8.09 3.52
C ARG A 17 -2.41 -7.77 4.68
N ALA A 18 -1.83 -6.56 4.69
CA ALA A 18 -0.99 -6.06 5.77
C ALA A 18 -1.74 -5.71 7.08
N GLY A 19 -3.06 -5.93 7.15
CA GLY A 19 -3.86 -5.64 8.36
C GLY A 19 -4.57 -4.29 8.34
N GLY A 20 -4.69 -3.67 7.17
CA GLY A 20 -5.45 -2.45 6.92
C GLY A 20 -4.66 -1.15 7.12
N ALA A 21 -5.30 -0.03 6.74
CA ALA A 21 -4.65 1.28 6.66
C ALA A 21 -4.07 1.77 8.00
N ILE A 22 -4.65 1.38 9.14
CA ILE A 22 -4.17 1.78 10.48
C ILE A 22 -2.89 1.02 10.84
N ALA A 23 -2.82 -0.29 10.55
CA ALA A 23 -1.63 -1.09 10.82
C ALA A 23 -0.45 -0.61 9.98
N VAL A 24 -0.68 -0.41 8.68
CA VAL A 24 0.32 0.14 7.75
C VAL A 24 0.76 1.54 8.18
N ALA A 25 -0.18 2.41 8.58
CA ALA A 25 0.17 3.75 9.05
C ALA A 25 1.11 3.71 10.26
N LYS A 26 0.85 2.82 11.24
CA LYS A 26 1.71 2.66 12.41
C LYS A 26 3.10 2.15 12.05
N ALA A 27 3.20 1.12 11.21
CA ALA A 27 4.49 0.55 10.81
C ALA A 27 5.31 1.54 9.97
N CYS A 28 4.68 2.20 9.00
CA CYS A 28 5.31 3.18 8.12
C CYS A 28 5.55 4.54 8.80
N LYS A 29 5.21 4.71 10.09
CA LYS A 29 5.24 5.99 10.83
C LYS A 29 4.53 7.12 10.07
N LYS A 30 3.38 6.79 9.46
CA LYS A 30 2.51 7.72 8.74
C LYS A 30 1.17 7.88 9.43
N THR A 31 0.44 8.90 9.01
CA THR A 31 -0.95 9.08 9.44
C THR A 31 -1.84 8.13 8.65
N ARG A 32 -2.95 7.68 9.27
CA ARG A 32 -3.98 6.90 8.57
C ARG A 32 -4.43 7.61 7.28
N GLN A 33 -4.60 8.92 7.33
CA GLN A 33 -5.01 9.73 6.16
C GLN A 33 -4.00 9.67 5.01
N ALA A 34 -2.70 9.54 5.29
CA ALA A 34 -1.70 9.36 4.24
C ALA A 34 -1.89 8.01 3.52
N VAL A 35 -2.12 6.94 4.28
CA VAL A 35 -2.37 5.60 3.71
C VAL A 35 -3.70 5.56 2.95
N ASP A 36 -4.75 6.17 3.50
CA ASP A 36 -6.04 6.35 2.80
C ASP A 36 -5.85 7.07 1.45
N LYS A 37 -4.98 8.10 1.38
CA LYS A 37 -4.65 8.77 0.11
C LYS A 37 -3.91 7.85 -0.86
N TRP A 38 -3.02 6.97 -0.39
CA TRP A 38 -2.34 6.01 -1.25
C TRP A 38 -3.33 5.02 -1.87
N VAL A 39 -4.26 4.53 -1.05
CA VAL A 39 -5.34 3.62 -1.48
C VAL A 39 -6.28 4.33 -2.47
N GLN A 40 -6.72 5.55 -2.17
CA GLN A 40 -7.61 6.32 -3.04
C GLN A 40 -6.97 6.64 -4.40
N ARG A 41 -5.66 6.91 -4.43
CA ARG A 41 -4.91 7.18 -5.65
C ARG A 41 -4.40 5.90 -6.31
N ASN A 42 -4.56 4.76 -5.64
CA ASN A 42 -3.94 3.49 -5.95
C ASN A 42 -2.43 3.60 -6.28
N GLN A 43 -1.74 4.49 -5.56
CA GLN A 43 -0.35 4.86 -5.83
C GLN A 43 0.42 5.11 -4.53
N LEU A 44 1.67 4.64 -4.50
CA LEU A 44 2.61 4.95 -3.44
C LEU A 44 3.19 6.37 -3.61
N PRO A 45 3.63 7.02 -2.53
CA PRO A 45 4.18 8.37 -2.59
C PRO A 45 5.46 8.41 -3.43
N ARG A 46 5.74 9.57 -4.05
CA ARG A 46 6.86 9.74 -4.99
C ARG A 46 8.23 9.36 -4.42
N THR A 47 8.39 9.50 -3.11
CA THR A 47 9.61 9.14 -2.38
C THR A 47 9.94 7.63 -2.45
N GLU A 48 8.95 6.78 -2.76
CA GLU A 48 9.17 5.36 -3.04
C GLU A 48 9.91 5.17 -4.38
N TYR A 49 9.61 5.98 -5.40
CA TYR A 49 10.23 5.87 -6.72
C TYR A 49 11.61 6.54 -6.78
N THR A 50 11.89 7.48 -5.88
CA THR A 50 13.22 8.09 -5.73
C THR A 50 14.13 7.31 -4.78
N GLY A 51 13.64 6.22 -4.15
CA GLY A 51 14.40 5.38 -3.23
C GLY A 51 14.63 6.00 -1.84
N GLU A 52 13.99 7.14 -1.55
CA GLU A 52 14.09 7.82 -0.25
C GLU A 52 13.29 7.09 0.84
N THR A 53 12.30 6.29 0.46
CA THR A 53 11.44 5.55 1.39
C THR A 53 11.04 4.20 0.85
N ASN A 54 10.90 3.20 1.72
CA ASN A 54 10.53 1.83 1.37
C ASN A 54 9.19 1.42 2.01
N TYR A 55 8.09 2.05 1.61
CA TYR A 55 6.76 1.72 2.14
C TYR A 55 6.24 0.38 1.62
N ALA A 56 6.56 0.01 0.38
CA ALA A 56 6.22 -1.29 -0.16
C ALA A 56 6.82 -2.43 0.68
N ASP A 57 8.07 -2.29 1.12
CA ASP A 57 8.71 -3.22 2.06
C ASP A 57 7.98 -3.25 3.41
N CYS A 58 7.63 -2.09 3.97
CA CYS A 58 6.88 -2.06 5.24
C CYS A 58 5.54 -2.79 5.15
N ILE A 59 4.83 -2.64 4.02
CA ILE A 59 3.57 -3.33 3.76
C ILE A 59 3.82 -4.83 3.59
N ALA A 60 4.88 -5.22 2.87
CA ALA A 60 5.27 -6.61 2.68
C ALA A 60 5.65 -7.30 4.00
N ASP A 61 6.44 -6.64 4.84
CA ASP A 61 6.85 -7.15 6.15
C ASP A 61 5.64 -7.34 7.09
N LEU A 62 4.73 -6.36 7.11
CA LEU A 62 3.47 -6.49 7.85
C LEU A 62 2.59 -7.62 7.33
N ALA A 63 2.44 -7.76 6.01
CA ALA A 63 1.69 -8.85 5.41
C ALA A 63 2.32 -10.20 5.80
N LYS A 64 3.64 -10.31 5.70
CA LYS A 64 4.40 -11.51 6.07
C LYS A 64 4.24 -11.86 7.54
N ALA A 65 4.28 -10.88 8.44
CA ALA A 65 4.03 -11.09 9.87
C ALA A 65 2.62 -11.64 10.17
N ARG A 66 1.69 -11.49 9.22
CA ARG A 66 0.31 -12.00 9.31
C ARG A 66 0.10 -13.32 8.54
N GLY A 67 1.12 -13.82 7.84
CA GLY A 67 1.03 -15.00 6.98
C GLY A 67 0.61 -14.71 5.54
N GLU A 68 0.54 -13.45 5.15
CA GLU A 68 0.26 -13.02 3.78
C GLU A 68 1.57 -12.76 3.01
N LEU A 69 1.60 -13.07 1.71
CA LEU A 69 2.73 -12.75 0.85
C LEU A 69 2.37 -11.56 -0.04
N VAL A 70 3.13 -10.48 0.12
CA VAL A 70 3.05 -9.29 -0.72
C VAL A 70 4.45 -9.01 -1.23
N ASP A 71 4.62 -9.04 -2.55
CA ASP A 71 5.91 -8.77 -3.17
C ASP A 71 6.11 -7.25 -3.31
N PRO A 72 7.09 -6.65 -2.63
CA PRO A 72 7.23 -5.19 -2.62
C PRO A 72 7.62 -4.65 -4.01
N SER A 73 8.33 -5.43 -4.82
CA SER A 73 8.70 -5.08 -6.19
C SER A 73 7.48 -5.01 -7.12
N GLU A 74 6.60 -6.02 -7.05
CA GLU A 74 5.35 -6.05 -7.82
C GLU A 74 4.39 -4.95 -7.38
N LEU A 75 4.32 -4.70 -6.06
CA LEU A 75 3.52 -3.63 -5.49
C LEU A 75 4.00 -2.27 -6.01
N ARG A 76 5.31 -2.00 -6.01
CA ARG A 76 5.88 -0.76 -6.57
C ARG A 76 5.56 -0.61 -8.05
N SER A 77 5.75 -1.67 -8.83
CA SER A 77 5.47 -1.67 -10.28
C SER A 77 3.99 -1.41 -10.57
N SER A 78 3.09 -1.96 -9.77
CA SER A 78 1.64 -1.81 -9.95
C SER A 78 1.07 -0.54 -9.32
N ALA A 79 1.76 0.04 -8.34
CA ALA A 79 1.40 1.31 -7.71
C ALA A 79 2.01 2.55 -8.41
N ALA A 80 2.80 2.35 -9.48
CA ALA A 80 3.48 3.42 -10.19
C ALA A 80 2.49 4.41 -10.86
N PRO A 81 2.74 5.74 -10.76
CA PRO A 81 1.92 6.74 -11.45
C PRO A 81 1.95 6.51 -12.96
N GLY A 82 0.79 6.30 -13.58
CA GLY A 82 0.65 6.12 -15.02
C GLY A 82 0.48 4.67 -15.50
N ARG A 83 0.55 3.68 -14.61
CA ARG A 83 0.14 2.30 -14.94
C ARG A 83 -1.37 2.16 -14.74
N SER A 84 -2.16 2.78 -15.63
CA SER A 84 -3.55 2.35 -15.82
C SER A 84 -3.48 0.90 -16.29
N ALA A 85 -4.13 -0.01 -15.56
CA ALA A 85 -4.27 -1.41 -15.96
C ALA A 85 -4.73 -1.45 -17.44
N ALA A 86 -3.94 -2.11 -18.28
CA ALA A 86 -4.30 -2.46 -19.64
C ALA A 86 -5.04 -3.80 -19.64
#